data_AF-A0A228HT16-F1
#
_entry.id   AF-A0A228HT16-F1
#
_cell.length_a   1.000
_cell.length_b   1.000
_cell.length_c   1.000
_cell.angle_alpha   90.00
_cell.angle_beta   90.00
_cell.angle_gamma   90.00
#
_symmetry.space_group_name_H-M   'P 1'
#
loop_
_entity.id
_entity.type
_entity.pdbx_description
1 polymer ?
#
loop_
_entity_poly.entity_id
_entity_poly.type
_entity_poly.pdbx_seq_one_letter_code
_entity_poly.pdbx_strand_id
1 'polypeptide(L)'
;MTPRFLPSDDRDARSTTVVALERLQRDKGRFAAFFRQVNNRFARQARRLYPWSRDADIEDALQSALLSLFEPASAFSLDDAARMDDATFDARVAGYVTGAATKQLITRLRKLGVESVRLTSLEQWLENEHALDALLSDLGELAPSPEAAAILARTRAAVERCLSKLTETARETFMLALGGHKDVEIQQMTKAGSPVSVRRRISEAKARVIACVQDQTGETA
;
A
#
# COMPACT_ATOMS: atom_id res chain seq x y z
N MET A 1 18.69 -42.68 9.24
CA MET A 1 19.64 -41.67 9.72
C MET A 1 19.37 -40.39 8.95
N THR A 2 18.66 -39.44 9.57
CA THR A 2 18.28 -38.15 8.97
C THR A 2 18.99 -37.06 9.77
N PRO A 3 19.77 -36.16 9.16
CA PRO A 3 20.42 -35.10 9.91
C PRO A 3 19.39 -34.05 10.33
N ARG A 4 19.45 -33.68 11.61
CA ARG A 4 18.68 -32.59 12.23
C ARG A 4 19.05 -31.26 11.57
N PHE A 5 18.03 -30.51 11.15
CA PHE A 5 18.12 -29.06 10.94
C PHE A 5 18.53 -28.38 12.27
N LEU A 6 19.61 -27.62 12.25
CA LEU A 6 19.95 -26.65 13.29
C LEU A 6 19.47 -25.26 12.84
N PRO A 7 18.48 -24.64 13.53
CA PRO A 7 18.25 -23.21 13.45
C PRO A 7 18.85 -22.58 14.72
N SER A 8 20.16 -22.32 14.71
CA SER A 8 20.86 -21.70 15.85
C SER A 8 21.48 -20.34 15.53
N ASP A 9 21.88 -20.10 14.28
CA ASP A 9 22.77 -18.95 13.98
C ASP A 9 22.05 -17.59 13.92
N ASP A 10 20.78 -17.53 13.54
CA ASP A 10 20.07 -16.26 13.35
C ASP A 10 19.74 -15.51 14.65
N ARG A 11 19.57 -16.24 15.77
CA ARG A 11 19.28 -15.61 17.08
C ARG A 11 20.53 -14.97 17.67
N ASP A 12 21.68 -15.63 17.52
CA ASP A 12 22.97 -15.14 18.02
C ASP A 12 23.46 -13.95 17.20
N ALA A 13 23.26 -13.96 15.87
CA ALA A 13 23.56 -12.84 14.99
C ALA A 13 22.71 -11.59 15.26
N ARG A 14 21.43 -11.75 15.62
CA ARG A 14 20.59 -10.62 16.05
C ARG A 14 21.00 -10.07 17.40
N SER A 15 21.26 -10.94 18.38
CA SER A 15 21.72 -10.54 19.72
C SER A 15 22.99 -9.69 19.67
N THR A 16 23.98 -10.13 18.89
CA THR A 16 25.25 -9.42 18.67
C THR A 16 25.09 -8.11 17.89
N THR A 17 24.16 -8.03 16.93
CA THR A 17 23.86 -6.78 16.20
C THR A 17 23.26 -5.72 17.12
N VAL A 18 22.34 -6.11 18.02
CA VAL A 18 21.76 -5.20 19.03
C VAL A 18 22.86 -4.67 19.97
N VAL A 19 23.75 -5.54 20.44
CA VAL A 19 24.88 -5.13 21.29
C VAL A 19 25.80 -4.12 20.59
N ALA A 20 26.05 -4.28 19.29
CA ALA A 20 26.85 -3.33 18.52
C ALA A 20 26.15 -1.96 18.36
N LEU A 21 24.84 -1.97 18.11
CA LEU A 21 24.02 -0.74 18.06
C LEU A 21 23.97 -0.02 19.41
N GLU A 22 23.86 -0.77 20.52
CA GLU A 22 23.92 -0.19 21.87
C GLU A 22 25.27 0.45 22.17
N ARG A 23 26.38 -0.12 21.70
CA ARG A 23 27.71 0.48 21.86
C ARG A 23 27.80 1.83 21.14
N LEU A 24 27.27 1.92 19.93
CA LEU A 24 27.19 3.19 19.21
C LEU A 24 26.36 4.22 20.00
N GLN A 25 25.20 3.84 20.55
CA GLN A 25 24.37 4.76 21.35
C GLN A 25 25.06 5.26 22.63
N ARG A 26 25.88 4.42 23.27
CA ARG A 26 26.60 4.79 24.50
C ARG A 26 27.69 5.83 24.24
N ASP A 27 28.31 5.80 23.07
CA ASP A 27 29.22 6.86 22.61
C ASP A 27 28.43 8.02 21.98
N LYS A 28 27.95 8.91 22.84
CA LYS A 28 27.17 10.09 22.43
C LYS A 28 27.90 10.98 21.41
N GLY A 29 29.23 11.07 21.51
CA GLY A 29 30.04 11.90 20.61
C GLY A 29 30.09 11.33 19.20
N ARG A 30 30.44 10.03 19.10
CA ARG A 30 30.44 9.30 17.83
C ARG A 30 29.05 9.23 17.23
N PHE A 31 28.02 8.92 18.03
CA PHE A 31 26.64 8.86 17.55
C PHE A 31 26.16 10.20 17.00
N ALA A 32 26.45 11.32 17.67
CA ALA A 32 26.07 12.65 17.19
C ALA A 32 26.77 13.01 15.86
N ALA A 33 28.05 12.68 15.71
CA ALA A 33 28.80 12.90 14.48
C ALA A 33 28.25 12.04 13.33
N PHE A 34 28.04 10.74 13.58
CA PHE A 34 27.42 9.80 12.66
C PHE A 34 26.04 10.28 12.20
N PHE A 35 25.16 10.61 13.15
CA PHE A 35 23.80 11.07 12.87
C PHE A 35 23.81 12.35 12.04
N ARG A 36 24.66 13.32 12.36
CA ARG A 36 24.79 14.57 11.59
C ARG A 36 25.23 14.29 10.16
N GLN A 37 26.16 13.36 9.94
CA GLN A 37 26.61 12.97 8.61
C GLN A 37 25.47 12.33 7.80
N VAL A 38 24.76 11.36 8.40
CA VAL A 38 23.63 10.67 7.76
C VAL A 38 22.50 11.66 7.45
N ASN A 39 22.13 12.52 8.41
CA ASN A 39 21.09 13.53 8.23
C ASN A 39 21.42 14.47 7.07
N ASN A 40 22.62 15.05 7.06
CA ASN A 40 23.05 15.95 5.99
C ASN A 40 23.03 15.28 4.61
N ARG A 41 23.48 14.02 4.54
CA ARG A 41 23.49 13.26 3.29
C ARG A 41 22.08 12.95 2.81
N PHE A 42 21.21 12.46 3.70
CA PHE A 42 19.84 12.12 3.38
C PHE A 42 19.02 13.34 3.01
N ALA A 43 19.10 14.44 3.77
CA ALA A 43 18.38 15.67 3.47
C ALA A 43 18.76 16.26 2.10
N ARG A 44 20.06 16.26 1.74
CA ARG A 44 20.50 16.68 0.40
C ARG A 44 19.92 15.77 -0.69
N GLN A 45 19.93 14.47 -0.48
CA GLN A 45 19.38 13.50 -1.44
C GLN A 45 17.86 13.66 -1.58
N ALA A 46 17.13 13.79 -0.48
CA ALA A 46 15.69 13.98 -0.43
C ALA A 46 15.29 15.27 -1.15
N ARG A 47 15.94 16.40 -0.88
CA ARG A 47 15.66 17.68 -1.56
C ARG A 47 15.95 17.63 -3.06
N ARG A 48 16.96 16.87 -3.49
CA ARG A 48 17.26 16.69 -4.92
C ARG A 48 16.19 15.87 -5.64
N LEU A 49 15.66 14.82 -5.01
CA LEU A 49 14.71 13.90 -5.63
C LEU A 49 13.25 14.32 -5.43
N TYR A 50 12.95 14.99 -4.32
CA TYR A 50 11.62 15.39 -3.87
C TYR A 50 11.66 16.86 -3.40
N PRO A 51 11.89 17.83 -4.31
CA PRO A 51 12.06 19.24 -3.94
C PRO A 51 10.82 19.88 -3.31
N TRP A 52 9.65 19.25 -3.48
CA TRP A 52 8.36 19.65 -2.93
C TRP A 52 8.05 19.00 -1.58
N SER A 53 8.90 18.11 -1.07
CA SER A 53 8.74 17.53 0.27
C SER A 53 9.03 18.56 1.37
N ARG A 54 8.26 18.53 2.45
CA ARG A 54 8.48 19.43 3.60
C ARG A 54 9.64 18.92 4.43
N ASP A 55 10.40 19.83 5.05
CA ASP A 55 11.53 19.46 5.91
C ASP A 55 11.08 18.52 7.05
N ALA A 56 9.89 18.74 7.62
CA ALA A 56 9.32 17.85 8.63
C ALA A 56 9.13 16.40 8.13
N ASP A 57 8.69 16.19 6.89
CA ASP A 57 8.52 14.83 6.34
C ASP A 57 9.88 14.14 6.13
N ILE A 58 10.92 14.90 5.79
CA ILE A 58 12.30 14.41 5.63
C ILE A 58 12.86 14.00 7.00
N GLU A 59 12.69 14.85 8.02
CA GLU A 59 13.14 14.59 9.38
C GLU A 59 12.42 13.38 10.00
N ASP A 60 11.09 13.32 9.89
CA ASP A 60 10.27 12.22 10.38
C ASP A 60 10.65 10.89 9.72
N ALA A 61 10.91 10.90 8.42
CA ALA A 61 11.32 9.70 7.69
C ALA A 61 12.67 9.17 8.18
N LEU A 62 13.62 10.06 8.45
CA LEU A 62 14.93 9.68 8.99
C LEU A 62 14.81 9.17 10.44
N GLN A 63 14.04 9.86 11.27
CA GLN A 63 13.82 9.46 12.66
C GLN A 63 13.13 8.08 12.73
N SER A 64 12.12 7.85 11.91
CA SER A 64 11.43 6.55 11.83
C SER A 64 12.37 5.42 11.38
N ALA A 65 13.30 5.70 10.46
CA ALA A 65 14.29 4.74 9.99
C ALA A 65 15.37 4.40 11.03
N LEU A 66 15.70 5.35 11.92
CA LEU A 66 16.54 5.08 13.08
C LEU A 66 15.75 4.29 14.13
N LEU A 67 14.47 4.62 14.29
CA LEU A 67 13.43 3.86 14.99
C LEU A 67 13.59 2.35 14.79
N SER A 68 13.45 1.98 13.52
CA SER A 68 13.36 0.59 13.08
C SER A 68 14.65 -0.22 13.22
N LEU A 69 15.80 0.42 13.49
CA LEU A 69 17.03 -0.32 13.84
C LEU A 69 16.90 -1.06 15.17
N PHE A 70 16.13 -0.50 16.12
CA PHE A 70 16.01 -1.02 17.48
C PHE A 70 14.76 -1.87 17.69
N GLU A 71 13.92 -2.00 16.66
CA GLU A 71 12.72 -2.83 16.73
C GLU A 71 13.07 -4.33 16.69
N PRO A 72 12.41 -5.19 17.48
CA PRO A 72 12.65 -6.64 17.47
C PRO A 72 12.44 -7.31 16.10
N ALA A 73 11.58 -6.70 15.28
CA ALA A 73 11.26 -7.15 13.93
C ALA A 73 12.21 -6.57 12.85
N SER A 74 13.26 -5.85 13.25
CA SER A 74 14.21 -5.27 12.31
C SER A 74 14.84 -6.33 11.41
N ALA A 75 14.85 -6.06 10.10
CA ALA A 75 15.55 -6.88 9.11
C ALA A 75 17.05 -6.54 9.01
N PHE A 76 17.54 -5.61 9.83
CA PHE A 76 18.96 -5.24 9.83
C PHE A 76 19.80 -6.33 10.50
N SER A 77 20.83 -6.79 9.79
CA SER A 77 21.84 -7.69 10.33
C SER A 77 23.23 -7.27 9.86
N LEU A 78 24.22 -7.50 10.71
CA LEU A 78 25.63 -7.26 10.42
C LEU A 78 26.38 -8.58 10.36
N ASP A 79 27.29 -8.71 9.40
CA ASP A 79 28.30 -9.76 9.39
C ASP A 79 29.40 -9.48 10.43
N ASP A 80 30.19 -10.49 10.80
CA ASP A 80 31.20 -10.36 11.85
C ASP A 80 32.29 -9.33 11.50
N ALA A 81 32.64 -9.21 10.22
CA ALA A 81 33.60 -8.21 9.75
C ALA A 81 33.10 -6.78 10.00
N ALA A 82 31.82 -6.51 9.72
CA ALA A 82 31.21 -5.21 9.97
C ALA A 82 30.94 -4.93 11.45
N ARG A 83 31.04 -5.91 12.36
CA ARG A 83 30.93 -5.69 13.82
C ARG A 83 32.24 -5.26 14.46
N MET A 84 33.36 -5.63 13.86
CA MET A 84 34.70 -5.45 14.43
C MET A 84 35.42 -4.20 13.90
N ASP A 85 35.00 -3.67 12.75
CA ASP A 85 35.52 -2.42 12.17
C ASP A 85 34.50 -1.29 12.25
N ASP A 86 34.87 -0.21 12.94
CA ASP A 86 34.02 0.95 13.16
C ASP A 86 33.62 1.66 11.86
N ALA A 87 34.52 1.73 10.89
CA ALA A 87 34.24 2.39 9.60
C ALA A 87 33.24 1.58 8.76
N THR A 88 33.43 0.26 8.68
CA THR A 88 32.51 -0.64 7.99
C THR A 88 31.15 -0.70 8.70
N PHE A 89 31.15 -0.72 10.03
CA PHE A 89 29.94 -0.64 10.85
C PHE A 89 29.13 0.61 10.51
N ASP A 90 29.74 1.79 10.62
CA ASP A 90 29.07 3.07 10.38
C ASP A 90 28.54 3.13 8.94
N ALA A 91 29.31 2.65 7.95
CA ALA A 91 28.87 2.62 6.56
C ALA A 91 27.63 1.72 6.34
N ARG A 92 27.60 0.54 6.97
CA ARG A 92 26.46 -0.40 6.87
C ARG A 92 25.21 0.14 7.53
N VAL A 93 25.34 0.71 8.73
CA VAL A 93 24.23 1.35 9.45
C VAL A 93 23.70 2.54 8.64
N ALA A 94 24.60 3.41 8.15
CA ALA A 94 24.21 4.55 7.31
C ALA A 94 23.46 4.12 6.05
N GLY A 95 23.94 3.07 5.37
CA GLY A 95 23.30 2.52 4.16
C GLY A 95 21.89 2.00 4.45
N TYR A 96 21.74 1.24 5.53
CA TYR A 96 20.44 0.72 5.95
C TYR A 96 19.47 1.86 6.31
N VAL A 97 19.89 2.78 7.18
CA VAL A 97 19.07 3.92 7.62
C VAL A 97 18.64 4.78 6.44
N THR A 98 19.56 5.11 5.54
CA THR A 98 19.24 5.94 4.36
C THR A 98 18.24 5.22 3.43
N GLY A 99 18.41 3.92 3.24
CA GLY A 99 17.48 3.10 2.44
C GLY A 99 16.09 3.00 3.08
N ALA A 100 16.03 2.77 4.39
CA ALA A 100 14.78 2.74 5.14
C ALA A 100 14.08 4.11 5.17
N ALA A 101 14.82 5.19 5.41
CA ALA A 101 14.31 6.57 5.41
C ALA A 101 13.75 6.94 4.04
N THR A 102 14.41 6.56 2.95
CA THR A 102 13.90 6.79 1.59
C THR A 102 12.57 6.07 1.36
N LYS A 103 12.44 4.82 1.80
CA LYS A 103 11.18 4.06 1.70
C LYS A 103 10.07 4.72 2.51
N GLN A 104 10.36 5.18 3.74
CA GLN A 104 9.40 5.87 4.58
C GLN A 104 8.95 7.19 3.97
N LEU A 105 9.90 7.99 3.48
CA LEU A 105 9.61 9.25 2.79
C LEU A 105 8.72 9.02 1.57
N ILE A 106 9.06 8.08 0.68
CA ILE A 106 8.22 7.74 -0.48
C ILE A 106 6.80 7.32 -0.05
N THR A 107 6.70 6.51 1.00
CA THR A 107 5.40 6.04 1.51
C THR A 107 4.58 7.21 2.03
N ARG A 108 5.20 8.12 2.79
CA ARG A 108 4.55 9.33 3.30
C ARG A 108 4.10 10.25 2.17
N LEU A 109 4.99 10.54 1.22
CA LEU A 109 4.69 11.39 0.07
C LEU A 109 3.58 10.79 -0.82
N ARG A 110 3.53 9.46 -0.97
CA ARG A 110 2.42 8.78 -1.65
C ARG A 110 1.10 8.94 -0.90
N LYS A 111 1.11 8.81 0.43
CA LYS A 111 -0.09 9.06 1.25
C LYS A 111 -0.56 10.49 1.12
N LEU A 112 0.35 11.46 1.22
CA LEU A 112 0.04 12.88 1.03
C LEU A 112 -0.49 13.18 -0.38
N GLY A 113 0.06 12.54 -1.42
CA GLY A 113 -0.47 12.66 -2.78
C GLY A 113 -1.86 12.06 -2.95
N VAL A 114 -2.15 10.93 -2.29
CA VAL A 114 -3.51 10.35 -2.27
C VAL A 114 -4.46 11.24 -1.48
N GLU A 115 -4.03 11.79 -0.34
CA GLU A 115 -4.80 12.71 0.49
C GLU A 115 -5.06 14.03 -0.25
N SER A 116 -4.08 14.58 -0.99
CA SER A 116 -4.28 15.79 -1.78
C SER A 116 -5.24 15.56 -2.93
N VAL A 117 -5.13 14.44 -3.65
CA VAL A 117 -6.11 14.08 -4.70
C VAL A 117 -7.51 13.90 -4.11
N ARG A 118 -7.60 13.30 -2.91
CA ARG A 118 -8.87 13.17 -2.19
C ARG A 118 -9.42 14.52 -1.74
N LEU A 119 -8.60 15.43 -1.21
CA LEU A 119 -9.01 16.75 -0.77
C LEU A 119 -9.40 17.65 -1.94
N THR A 120 -8.64 17.63 -3.05
CA THR A 120 -9.03 18.32 -4.29
C THR A 120 -10.33 17.74 -4.85
N SER A 121 -10.54 16.42 -4.75
CA SER A 121 -11.86 15.84 -5.08
C SER A 121 -12.93 16.29 -4.09
N LEU A 122 -12.64 16.38 -2.79
CA LEU A 122 -13.62 16.77 -1.77
C LEU A 122 -14.00 18.25 -1.86
N GLU A 123 -13.08 19.14 -2.22
CA GLU A 123 -13.34 20.55 -2.50
C GLU A 123 -14.20 20.70 -3.77
N GLN A 124 -13.90 19.95 -4.84
CA GLN A 124 -14.78 19.85 -6.01
C GLN A 124 -16.17 19.28 -5.68
N TRP A 125 -16.27 18.42 -4.67
CA TRP A 125 -17.55 17.86 -4.21
C TRP A 125 -18.30 18.80 -3.26
N LEU A 126 -17.60 19.60 -2.47
CA LEU A 126 -18.20 20.66 -1.63
C LEU A 126 -18.79 21.79 -2.48
N GLU A 127 -18.23 22.05 -3.66
CA GLU A 127 -18.82 22.93 -4.67
C GLU A 127 -20.10 22.34 -5.30
N ASN A 128 -20.40 21.07 -5.07
CA ASN A 128 -21.51 20.34 -5.66
C ASN A 128 -22.32 19.60 -4.57
N GLU A 129 -23.17 20.33 -3.86
CA GLU A 129 -23.97 19.89 -2.69
C GLU A 129 -24.67 18.54 -2.91
N HIS A 130 -25.14 18.28 -4.13
CA HIS A 130 -25.76 17.01 -4.53
C HIS A 130 -24.81 15.80 -4.54
N ALA A 131 -23.53 16.00 -4.83
CA ALA A 131 -22.52 14.94 -4.80
C ALA A 131 -22.18 14.55 -3.36
N LEU A 132 -22.06 15.53 -2.45
CA LEU A 132 -21.84 15.27 -1.03
C LEU A 132 -23.01 14.51 -0.40
N ASP A 133 -24.25 14.90 -0.69
CA ASP A 133 -25.45 14.19 -0.24
C ASP A 133 -25.53 12.76 -0.79
N ALA A 134 -25.14 12.53 -2.05
CA ALA A 134 -25.03 11.20 -2.63
C ALA A 134 -23.99 10.33 -1.90
N LEU A 135 -22.85 10.90 -1.50
CA LEU A 135 -21.81 10.19 -0.76
C LEU A 135 -22.22 9.86 0.68
N LEU A 136 -22.89 10.79 1.36
CA LEU A 136 -23.45 10.56 2.69
C LEU A 136 -24.58 9.52 2.67
N SER A 137 -25.35 9.48 1.58
CA SER A 137 -26.31 8.41 1.32
C SER A 137 -25.62 7.06 1.05
N ASP A 138 -24.52 7.03 0.29
CA ASP A 138 -23.74 5.80 0.05
C ASP A 138 -23.07 5.27 1.32
N LEU A 139 -22.72 6.15 2.25
CA LEU A 139 -22.22 5.80 3.58
C LEU A 139 -23.33 5.38 4.55
N GLY A 140 -24.60 5.49 4.17
CA GLY A 140 -25.75 5.11 4.99
C GLY A 140 -26.10 6.10 6.10
N GLU A 141 -25.49 7.29 6.09
CA GLU A 141 -25.69 8.35 7.08
C GLU A 141 -26.93 9.22 6.75
N LEU A 142 -27.45 9.14 5.53
CA LEU A 142 -28.69 9.76 5.08
C LEU A 142 -29.52 8.79 4.25
N ALA A 143 -30.85 8.88 4.36
CA ALA A 143 -31.74 8.17 3.44
C ALA A 143 -31.61 8.79 2.03
N PRO A 144 -31.48 7.98 0.96
CA PRO A 144 -31.35 8.50 -0.39
C PRO A 144 -32.55 9.38 -0.73
N SER A 145 -32.30 10.53 -1.36
CA SER A 145 -33.37 11.37 -1.87
C SER A 145 -34.27 10.57 -2.84
N PRO A 146 -35.57 10.89 -2.96
CA PRO A 146 -36.46 10.14 -3.85
C PRO A 146 -35.98 10.14 -5.32
N GLU A 147 -35.28 11.20 -5.74
CA GLU A 147 -34.63 11.27 -7.05
C GLU A 147 -33.41 10.34 -7.16
N ALA A 148 -32.54 10.33 -6.14
CA ALA A 148 -31.40 9.41 -6.07
C ALA A 148 -31.86 7.94 -6.03
N ALA A 149 -32.90 7.63 -5.27
CA ALA A 149 -33.51 6.30 -5.23
C ALA A 149 -34.05 5.88 -6.60
N ALA A 150 -34.68 6.80 -7.33
CA ALA A 150 -35.18 6.54 -8.69
C ALA A 150 -34.04 6.37 -9.71
N ILE A 151 -32.91 7.07 -9.55
CA ILE A 151 -31.71 6.87 -10.36
C ILE A 151 -31.09 5.49 -10.06
N LEU A 152 -30.88 5.16 -8.78
CA LEU A 152 -30.35 3.85 -8.36
C LEU A 152 -31.22 2.68 -8.85
N ALA A 153 -32.55 2.81 -8.78
CA ALA A 153 -33.47 1.80 -9.30
C ALA A 153 -33.33 1.62 -10.82
N ARG A 154 -33.20 2.72 -11.59
CA ARG A 154 -32.97 2.69 -13.03
C ARG A 154 -31.62 2.06 -13.39
N THR A 155 -30.56 2.45 -12.69
CA THR A 155 -29.21 1.90 -12.90
C THR A 155 -29.16 0.41 -12.55
N ARG A 156 -29.79 -0.01 -11.45
CA ARG A 156 -29.91 -1.42 -11.07
C ARG A 156 -30.65 -2.24 -12.14
N ALA A 157 -31.77 -1.74 -12.64
CA ALA A 157 -32.51 -2.40 -13.71
C ALA A 157 -31.71 -2.48 -15.03
N ALA A 158 -30.86 -1.50 -15.34
CA ALA A 158 -29.94 -1.55 -16.47
C ALA A 158 -28.85 -2.63 -16.27
N VAL A 159 -28.23 -2.66 -15.09
CA VAL A 159 -27.22 -3.67 -14.73
C VAL A 159 -27.81 -5.09 -14.79
N GLU A 160 -29.00 -5.32 -14.25
CA GLU A 160 -29.67 -6.63 -14.30
C GLU A 160 -29.95 -7.09 -15.74
N ARG A 161 -30.41 -6.18 -16.61
CA ARG A 161 -30.59 -6.45 -18.05
C ARG A 161 -29.27 -6.72 -18.77
N CYS A 162 -28.17 -6.11 -18.34
CA CYS A 162 -26.87 -6.34 -18.95
C CYS A 162 -26.22 -7.65 -18.46
N LEU A 163 -26.43 -8.01 -17.19
CA LEU A 163 -26.01 -9.31 -16.64
C LEU A 163 -26.74 -10.47 -17.32
N SER A 164 -28.01 -10.29 -17.70
CA SER A 164 -28.78 -11.32 -18.41
C SER A 164 -28.27 -11.62 -19.83
N LYS A 165 -27.46 -10.73 -20.41
CA LYS A 165 -26.80 -10.93 -21.71
C LYS A 165 -25.48 -11.71 -21.62
N LEU A 166 -24.93 -11.88 -20.42
CA LEU A 166 -23.74 -12.73 -20.23
C LEU A 166 -24.12 -14.20 -20.38
N THR A 167 -23.15 -15.01 -20.83
CA THR A 167 -23.27 -16.47 -20.80
C THR A 167 -23.44 -16.94 -19.35
N GLU A 168 -24.10 -18.07 -19.15
CA GLU A 168 -24.36 -18.64 -17.83
C GLU A 168 -23.08 -18.75 -16.99
N THR A 169 -22.03 -19.34 -17.58
CA THR A 169 -20.72 -19.49 -16.93
C THR A 169 -20.03 -18.17 -16.63
N ALA A 170 -20.16 -17.14 -17.48
CA ALA A 170 -19.59 -15.82 -17.22
C ALA A 170 -20.36 -15.07 -16.15
N ARG A 171 -21.69 -15.18 -16.14
CA ARG A 171 -22.57 -14.59 -15.13
C ARG A 171 -22.30 -15.21 -13.76
N GLU A 172 -22.26 -16.54 -13.67
CA GLU A 172 -21.98 -17.25 -12.42
C GLU A 172 -20.59 -16.87 -11.86
N THR A 173 -19.55 -16.91 -12.71
CA THR A 173 -18.19 -16.50 -12.31
C THR A 173 -18.16 -15.04 -11.82
N PHE A 174 -18.86 -14.14 -12.50
CA PHE A 174 -18.91 -12.72 -12.15
C PHE A 174 -19.70 -12.45 -10.86
N MET A 175 -20.82 -13.15 -10.64
CA MET A 175 -21.61 -13.04 -9.41
C MET A 175 -20.84 -13.54 -8.18
N LEU A 176 -20.09 -14.64 -8.31
CA LEU A 176 -19.22 -15.13 -7.23
C LEU A 176 -18.12 -14.12 -6.90
N ALA A 177 -17.55 -13.45 -7.91
CA ALA A 177 -16.57 -12.39 -7.69
C ALA A 177 -17.17 -11.17 -6.98
N LEU A 178 -18.39 -10.77 -7.33
CA LEU A 178 -19.12 -9.69 -6.63
C LEU A 178 -19.44 -10.05 -5.18
N GLY A 179 -19.65 -11.35 -4.88
CA GLY A 179 -19.81 -11.87 -3.52
C GLY A 179 -18.52 -11.92 -2.68
N GLY A 180 -17.37 -11.55 -3.25
CA GLY A 180 -16.09 -11.48 -2.53
C GLY A 180 -15.26 -12.77 -2.56
N HIS A 181 -15.65 -13.78 -3.34
CA HIS A 181 -14.88 -15.01 -3.49
C HIS A 181 -13.56 -14.76 -4.24
N LYS A 182 -12.50 -15.49 -3.85
CA LYS A 182 -11.17 -15.37 -4.48
C LYS A 182 -11.11 -16.18 -5.78
N ASP A 183 -10.26 -15.76 -6.72
CA ASP A 183 -10.09 -16.43 -8.03
C ASP A 183 -9.91 -17.96 -7.93
N VAL A 184 -9.20 -18.44 -6.91
CA VAL A 184 -8.95 -19.87 -6.65
C VAL A 184 -10.21 -20.60 -6.16
N GLU A 185 -11.02 -19.95 -5.32
CA GLU A 185 -12.28 -20.51 -4.80
C GLU A 185 -13.30 -20.59 -5.93
N ILE A 186 -13.42 -19.53 -6.73
CA ILE A 186 -14.31 -19.47 -7.90
C ILE A 186 -13.89 -20.54 -8.91
N GLN A 187 -12.60 -20.78 -9.11
CA GLN A 187 -12.11 -21.85 -9.98
C GLN A 187 -12.63 -23.21 -9.51
N GLN A 188 -12.56 -23.49 -8.22
CA GLN A 188 -13.02 -24.76 -7.64
C GLN A 188 -14.53 -24.92 -7.78
N MET A 189 -15.30 -23.84 -7.56
CA MET A 189 -16.76 -23.84 -7.67
C MET A 189 -17.26 -23.98 -9.12
N THR A 190 -16.64 -23.26 -10.05
CA THR A 190 -17.06 -23.22 -11.47
C THR A 190 -16.35 -24.23 -12.35
N LYS A 191 -15.48 -25.08 -11.76
CA LYS A 191 -14.62 -26.06 -12.46
C LYS A 191 -13.80 -25.44 -13.59
N ALA A 192 -13.32 -24.21 -13.40
CA ALA A 192 -12.51 -23.52 -14.40
C ALA A 192 -11.10 -24.12 -14.49
N GLY A 193 -10.49 -24.04 -15.69
CA GLY A 193 -9.17 -24.64 -15.93
C GLY A 193 -8.02 -24.00 -15.14
N SER A 194 -8.14 -22.73 -14.74
CA SER A 194 -7.14 -22.05 -13.90
C SER A 194 -7.71 -20.78 -13.23
N PRO A 195 -7.08 -20.27 -12.15
CA PRO A 195 -7.45 -18.99 -11.54
C PRO A 195 -7.25 -17.81 -12.51
N VAL A 196 -6.26 -17.92 -13.40
CA VAL A 196 -6.00 -16.90 -14.43
C VAL A 196 -7.15 -16.83 -15.44
N SER A 197 -7.71 -17.98 -15.82
CA SER A 197 -8.89 -18.04 -16.69
C SER A 197 -10.12 -17.41 -16.03
N VAL A 198 -10.31 -17.65 -14.73
CA VAL A 198 -11.36 -17.01 -13.92
C VAL A 198 -11.19 -15.49 -13.93
N ARG A 199 -10.00 -14.98 -13.60
CA ARG A 199 -9.72 -13.54 -13.60
C ARG A 199 -9.98 -12.89 -14.95
N ARG A 200 -9.52 -13.52 -16.03
CA ARG A 200 -9.77 -13.04 -17.40
C ARG A 200 -11.28 -12.97 -17.69
N ARG A 201 -12.03 -14.01 -17.33
CA ARG A 201 -13.48 -14.07 -17.52
C ARG A 201 -14.21 -12.99 -16.71
N ILE A 202 -13.78 -12.73 -15.46
CA ILE A 202 -14.30 -11.64 -14.63
C ILE A 202 -14.05 -10.29 -15.32
N SER A 203 -12.83 -10.03 -15.79
CA SER A 203 -12.49 -8.79 -16.50
C SER A 203 -13.31 -8.60 -17.78
N GLU A 204 -13.45 -9.65 -18.58
CA GLU A 204 -14.26 -9.63 -19.81
C GLU A 204 -15.76 -9.41 -19.51
N ALA A 205 -16.29 -10.08 -18.49
CA ALA A 205 -17.67 -9.89 -18.04
C ALA A 205 -17.92 -8.45 -17.54
N LYS A 206 -17.00 -7.91 -16.72
CA LYS A 206 -17.04 -6.53 -16.25
C LYS A 206 -17.05 -5.54 -17.42
N ALA A 207 -16.14 -5.70 -18.38
CA ALA A 207 -16.06 -4.82 -19.54
C ALA A 207 -17.35 -4.84 -20.38
N ARG A 208 -17.94 -6.03 -20.60
CA ARG A 208 -19.21 -6.17 -21.34
C ARG A 208 -20.40 -5.56 -20.60
N VAL A 209 -20.47 -5.71 -19.27
CA VAL A 209 -21.53 -5.11 -18.46
C VAL A 209 -21.41 -3.59 -18.48
N ILE A 210 -20.21 -3.04 -18.29
CA ILE A 210 -19.97 -1.58 -18.34
C ILE A 210 -20.40 -1.02 -19.71
N ALA A 211 -19.91 -1.61 -20.82
CA ALA A 211 -20.26 -1.15 -22.15
C ALA A 211 -21.78 -1.21 -22.42
N CYS A 212 -22.45 -2.25 -21.94
CA CYS A 212 -23.91 -2.39 -22.07
C CYS A 212 -24.68 -1.35 -21.23
N VAL A 213 -24.20 -1.05 -20.02
CA VAL A 213 -24.84 -0.03 -19.15
C VAL A 213 -24.65 1.36 -19.76
N GLN A 214 -23.47 1.68 -20.28
CA GLN A 214 -23.20 2.95 -20.97
C GLN A 214 -24.10 3.14 -22.19
N ASP A 215 -24.28 2.10 -23.01
CA ASP A 215 -25.20 2.11 -24.16
C ASP A 215 -26.67 2.34 -23.74
N GLN A 216 -27.10 1.79 -22.60
CA GLN A 216 -28.47 1.94 -22.12
C GLN A 216 -28.76 3.26 -21.38
N THR A 217 -27.74 3.87 -20.78
CA THR A 217 -27.89 5.07 -19.95
C THR A 217 -27.47 6.35 -20.67
N GLY A 218 -26.73 6.23 -21.77
CA GLY A 218 -26.19 7.38 -22.51
C GLY A 218 -25.04 8.10 -21.80
N GLU A 219 -24.55 7.56 -20.68
CA GLU A 219 -23.39 8.07 -19.95
C GLU A 219 -22.10 7.62 -20.64
N THR A 220 -21.55 8.48 -21.50
CA THR A 220 -20.15 8.35 -21.94
C THR A 220 -19.24 8.84 -20.82
N ALA A 221 -18.37 7.95 -20.33
CA ALA A 221 -17.40 8.23 -19.27
C ALA A 221 -16.44 9.39 -19.60
#